data_AF-A0A225W0J8-F1
#
_entry.id   AF-A0A225W0J8-F1
#
_cell.length_a   1.000
_cell.length_b   1.000
_cell.length_c   1.000
_cell.angle_alpha   90.00
_cell.angle_beta   90.00
_cell.angle_gamma   90.00
#
_symmetry.space_group_name_H-M   'P 1'
#
loop_
_entity.id
_entity.type
_entity.pdbx_description
1 polymer ?
#
loop_
_entity_poly.entity_id
_entity_poly.type
_entity_poly.pdbx_seq_one_letter_code
_entity_poly.pdbx_strand_id
1 'polypeptide(L)'
;MKLNKDKTVVLPFQPWTDATEQLSQEFLRLGGLVVKNSGRAKLLDVFYGPQLSNSDRHQHLIAEMQTRCSLWIHRARTLRDQVAILQQIILPVLWVLCQCVLCPPDWISRSSGFNDFPFPLPVQVHQRSTQSLVFLPASKGGLGLTSTSAMVQSLQLHML
;
A
#
# COMPACT_ATOMS: atom_id res chain seq x y z
N MET A 1 16.09 -30.15 9.87
CA MET A 1 15.64 -29.08 8.95
C MET A 1 16.70 -27.97 8.97
N LYS A 2 17.34 -27.65 7.83
CA LYS A 2 18.43 -26.66 7.76
C LYS A 2 17.91 -25.39 7.09
N LEU A 3 18.17 -24.23 7.70
CA LEU A 3 17.76 -22.93 7.17
C LEU A 3 18.46 -22.67 5.83
N ASN A 4 17.71 -22.21 4.81
CA ASN A 4 18.31 -21.80 3.55
C ASN A 4 18.91 -20.40 3.72
N LYS A 5 20.23 -20.36 3.92
CA LYS A 5 20.99 -19.15 4.25
C LYS A 5 21.02 -18.13 3.11
N ASP A 6 21.00 -18.60 1.86
CA ASP A 6 21.03 -17.74 0.67
C ASP A 6 19.73 -16.94 0.47
N LYS A 7 18.63 -17.43 1.06
CA LYS A 7 17.31 -16.80 0.97
C LYS A 7 16.86 -16.14 2.27
N THR A 8 17.53 -16.43 3.38
CA THR A 8 17.10 -15.94 4.69
C THR A 8 17.77 -14.61 4.98
N VAL A 9 16.94 -13.59 5.11
CA VAL A 9 17.35 -12.23 5.46
C VAL A 9 16.98 -11.97 6.91
N VAL A 10 17.95 -11.55 7.72
CA VAL A 10 17.73 -11.10 9.10
C VAL A 10 17.55 -9.59 9.06
N LEU A 11 16.34 -9.15 9.36
CA LEU A 11 15.98 -7.74 9.42
C LEU A 11 15.69 -7.37 10.88
N PRO A 12 16.38 -6.36 11.44
CA PRO A 12 15.99 -5.83 12.73
C PRO A 12 14.83 -4.82 12.57
N PHE A 13 13.84 -4.89 13.46
CA PHE A 13 12.75 -3.91 13.50
C PHE A 13 13.18 -2.57 14.14
N GLN A 14 14.32 -2.56 14.83
CA GLN A 14 14.97 -1.39 15.42
C GLN A 14 16.40 -1.24 14.88
N PRO A 15 16.99 -0.05 14.89
CA PRO A 15 18.38 0.11 14.47
C PRO A 15 19.33 -0.71 15.34
N TRP A 16 20.34 -1.33 14.72
CA TRP A 16 21.50 -1.87 15.41
C TRP A 16 22.18 -0.75 16.20
N THR A 17 22.56 -1.09 17.43
CA THR A 17 23.28 -0.28 18.40
C THR A 17 24.57 -1.01 18.78
N ASP A 18 25.51 -0.32 19.44
CA ASP A 18 26.78 -0.92 19.87
C ASP A 18 26.57 -2.19 20.73
N ALA A 19 25.47 -2.23 21.50
CA ALA A 19 25.09 -3.39 22.31
C ALA A 19 24.61 -4.60 21.49
N THR A 20 24.10 -4.39 20.28
CA THR A 20 23.52 -5.42 19.40
C THR A 20 24.41 -5.75 18.20
N GLU A 21 25.52 -5.02 18.03
CA GLU A 21 26.54 -5.25 17.00
C GLU A 21 27.07 -6.70 17.02
N GLN A 22 27.33 -7.25 18.22
CA GLN A 22 27.82 -8.62 18.39
C GLN A 22 26.86 -9.65 17.80
N LEU A 23 25.55 -9.47 18.02
CA LEU A 23 24.51 -10.34 17.49
C LEU A 23 24.46 -10.27 15.96
N SER A 24 24.61 -9.09 15.37
CA SER A 24 24.66 -8.93 13.91
C SER A 24 25.84 -9.70 13.29
N GLN A 25 27.01 -9.66 13.95
CA GLN A 25 28.22 -10.36 13.51
C GLN A 25 28.08 -11.88 13.63
N GLU A 26 27.38 -12.36 14.66
CA GLU A 26 27.08 -13.78 14.83
C GLU A 26 26.19 -14.30 13.68
N PHE A 27 25.14 -13.55 13.31
CA PHE A 27 24.29 -13.91 12.17
C PHE A 27 25.04 -13.90 10.82
N LEU A 28 25.95 -12.95 10.63
CA LEU A 28 26.83 -12.92 9.46
C LEU A 28 27.78 -14.14 9.42
N ARG A 29 28.35 -14.50 10.57
CA ARG A 29 29.20 -15.71 10.70
C ARG A 29 28.43 -17.00 10.44
N LEU A 30 27.16 -17.04 10.84
CA LEU A 30 26.26 -18.14 10.50
C LEU A 30 25.90 -18.16 9.01
N GLY A 31 26.34 -17.19 8.21
CA GLY A 31 26.14 -17.12 6.76
C GLY A 31 24.79 -16.53 6.35
N GLY A 32 24.07 -15.89 7.25
CA GLY A 32 22.82 -15.19 6.94
C GLY A 32 23.08 -13.79 6.38
N LEU A 33 22.14 -13.27 5.57
CA LEU A 33 22.19 -11.90 5.09
C LEU A 33 21.57 -10.97 6.14
N VAL A 34 22.37 -10.12 6.78
CA VAL A 34 21.89 -9.18 7.81
C VAL A 34 21.70 -7.80 7.19
N VAL A 35 20.51 -7.24 7.36
CA VAL A 35 20.19 -5.89 6.88
C VAL A 35 20.81 -4.86 7.83
N LYS A 36 21.57 -3.92 7.28
CA LYS A 36 22.15 -2.78 8.01
C LYS A 36 21.09 -1.73 8.35
N ASN A 37 21.44 -0.75 9.18
CA ASN A 37 20.51 0.31 9.61
C ASN A 37 19.92 1.15 8.47
N SER A 38 20.72 1.41 7.43
CA SER A 38 20.27 2.10 6.21
C SER A 38 19.67 1.16 5.17
N GLY A 39 19.69 -0.14 5.41
CA GLY A 39 19.21 -1.16 4.49
C GLY A 39 17.69 -1.35 4.59
N ARG A 40 17.16 -2.04 3.58
CA ARG A 40 15.76 -2.47 3.54
C ARG A 40 15.65 -3.91 3.04
N ALA A 41 14.66 -4.63 3.53
CA ALA A 41 14.26 -5.94 3.01
C ALA A 41 12.77 -5.94 2.68
N LYS A 42 12.38 -6.78 1.73
CA LYS A 42 11.00 -6.90 1.27
C LYS A 42 10.34 -8.09 2.00
N LEU A 43 9.27 -7.83 2.75
CA LEU A 43 8.45 -8.81 3.44
C LEU A 43 7.00 -8.61 3.01
N LEU A 44 6.35 -9.64 2.48
CA LEU A 44 4.96 -9.58 2.00
C LEU A 44 4.71 -8.39 1.06
N ASP A 45 5.61 -8.19 0.12
CA ASP A 45 5.65 -7.05 -0.80
C ASP A 45 5.87 -5.65 -0.19
N VAL A 46 6.04 -5.53 1.12
CA VAL A 46 6.32 -4.27 1.81
C VAL A 46 7.82 -4.18 2.14
N PHE A 47 8.43 -3.01 1.91
CA PHE A 47 9.80 -2.76 2.39
C PHE A 47 9.78 -2.45 3.88
N TYR A 48 10.62 -3.14 4.63
CA TYR A 48 10.90 -2.82 6.03
C TYR A 48 12.38 -2.50 6.19
N GLY A 49 12.65 -1.57 7.08
CA GLY A 49 13.99 -1.13 7.45
C GLY A 49 13.90 -0.38 8.78
N PRO A 50 14.94 -0.45 9.61
CA PRO A 50 14.92 0.14 10.94
C PRO A 50 14.89 1.68 10.91
N GLN A 51 15.41 2.31 9.86
CA GLN A 51 15.33 3.76 9.63
C GLN A 51 14.32 4.15 8.53
N LEU A 52 13.54 3.20 8.01
CA LEU A 52 12.62 3.48 6.91
C LEU A 52 11.38 4.21 7.43
N SER A 53 11.12 5.41 6.92
CA SER A 53 9.91 6.14 7.25
C SER A 53 8.66 5.41 6.72
N ASN A 54 7.52 5.59 7.38
CA ASN A 54 6.27 4.99 6.89
C ASN A 54 5.95 5.46 5.47
N SER A 55 6.23 6.72 5.11
CA SER A 55 6.02 7.23 3.74
C SER A 55 6.81 6.44 2.69
N ASP A 56 8.08 6.15 2.98
CA ASP A 56 8.95 5.41 2.07
C ASP A 56 8.53 3.94 1.92
N ARG A 57 7.91 3.36 2.96
CA ARG A 57 7.32 2.00 2.90
C ARG A 57 6.14 1.92 1.93
N HIS A 58 5.41 3.02 1.76
CA HIS A 58 4.22 3.06 0.90
C HIS A 58 4.51 3.51 -0.53
N GLN A 59 5.61 4.23 -0.77
CA GLN A 59 5.87 4.88 -2.06
C GLN A 59 5.96 3.89 -3.23
N HIS A 60 6.63 2.74 -3.05
CA HIS A 60 6.72 1.74 -4.11
C HIS A 60 5.37 1.06 -4.37
N LEU A 61 4.56 0.87 -3.34
CA LEU A 61 3.22 0.27 -3.45
C LEU A 61 2.29 1.16 -4.26
N ILE A 62 2.36 2.47 -4.04
CA ILE A 62 1.59 3.46 -4.82
C ILE A 62 2.00 3.37 -6.31
N ALA A 63 3.30 3.31 -6.60
CA ALA A 63 3.79 3.19 -7.97
C ALA A 63 3.35 1.86 -8.63
N GLU A 64 3.42 0.74 -7.91
CA GLU A 64 2.91 -0.54 -8.40
C GLU A 64 1.39 -0.51 -8.63
N MET A 65 0.62 0.12 -7.74
CA MET A 65 -0.82 0.31 -7.92
C MET A 65 -1.13 1.13 -9.17
N GLN A 66 -0.47 2.27 -9.34
CA GLN A 66 -0.61 3.12 -10.53
C GLN A 66 -0.32 2.33 -11.81
N THR A 67 0.75 1.54 -11.80
CA THR A 67 1.13 0.69 -12.92
C THR A 67 0.09 -0.39 -13.20
N ARG A 68 -0.47 -1.04 -12.16
CA ARG A 68 -1.54 -2.03 -12.37
C ARG A 68 -2.77 -1.40 -12.97
N CYS A 69 -3.08 -0.17 -12.62
CA CYS A 69 -4.32 0.46 -13.06
C CYS A 69 -4.23 1.12 -14.42
N SER A 70 -3.04 1.56 -14.82
CA SER A 70 -2.80 1.97 -16.21
C SER A 70 -3.05 0.81 -17.19
N LEU A 71 -2.88 -0.46 -16.78
CA LEU A 71 -3.25 -1.61 -17.61
C LEU A 71 -4.76 -1.71 -17.84
N TRP A 72 -5.57 -1.25 -16.88
CA TRP A 72 -7.03 -1.35 -16.93
C TRP A 72 -7.71 -0.11 -17.49
N ILE A 73 -6.96 0.98 -17.68
CA ILE A 73 -7.47 2.27 -18.19
C ILE A 73 -8.17 2.13 -19.54
N HIS A 74 -7.68 1.22 -20.39
CA HIS A 74 -8.23 0.99 -21.73
C HIS A 74 -9.44 0.04 -21.74
N ARG A 75 -9.66 -0.73 -20.66
CA ARG A 75 -10.78 -1.67 -20.53
C ARG A 75 -12.00 -1.05 -19.87
N ALA A 76 -11.81 -0.04 -19.03
CA ALA A 76 -12.87 0.58 -18.25
C ALA A 76 -13.46 1.81 -18.96
N ARG A 77 -14.33 1.58 -19.95
CA ARG A 77 -14.91 2.66 -20.76
C ARG A 77 -16.09 3.35 -20.09
N THR A 78 -16.80 2.68 -19.18
CA THR A 78 -17.94 3.25 -18.45
C THR A 78 -17.59 3.50 -16.99
N LEU A 79 -18.22 4.49 -16.36
CA LEU A 79 -18.09 4.76 -14.91
C LEU A 79 -18.36 3.51 -14.06
N ARG A 80 -19.28 2.64 -14.51
CA ARG A 80 -19.60 1.39 -13.81
C ARG A 80 -18.45 0.39 -13.88
N ASP A 81 -17.85 0.21 -15.05
CA ASP A 81 -16.71 -0.70 -15.23
C ASP A 81 -15.48 -0.20 -14.45
N GLN A 82 -15.31 1.12 -14.41
CA GLN A 82 -14.27 1.78 -13.64
C GLN A 82 -14.41 1.51 -12.14
N VAL A 83 -15.63 1.65 -11.61
CA VAL A 83 -15.93 1.30 -10.22
C VAL A 83 -15.78 -0.19 -9.96
N ALA A 84 -16.19 -1.05 -10.90
CA ALA A 84 -16.02 -2.50 -10.74
C ALA A 84 -14.53 -2.88 -10.64
N ILE A 85 -13.66 -2.27 -11.44
CA ILE A 85 -12.21 -2.49 -11.36
C ILE A 85 -11.64 -1.96 -10.05
N LEU A 86 -12.09 -0.78 -9.59
CA LEU A 86 -11.71 -0.25 -8.28
C LEU A 86 -12.08 -1.22 -7.15
N GLN A 87 -13.32 -1.72 -7.15
CA GLN A 87 -13.82 -2.63 -6.11
C GLN A 87 -13.17 -4.01 -6.15
N GLN A 88 -12.92 -4.57 -7.35
CA GLN A 88 -12.46 -5.95 -7.49
C GLN A 88 -10.95 -6.11 -7.52
N ILE A 89 -10.20 -5.09 -7.95
CA ILE A 89 -8.76 -5.20 -8.16
C ILE A 89 -8.00 -4.29 -7.21
N ILE A 90 -8.39 -3.02 -7.13
CA ILE A 90 -7.60 -2.00 -6.40
C ILE A 90 -7.87 -2.11 -4.90
N LEU A 91 -9.14 -2.21 -4.51
CA LEU A 91 -9.57 -2.26 -3.12
C LEU A 91 -9.01 -3.48 -2.36
N PRO A 92 -8.99 -4.70 -2.91
CA PRO A 92 -8.40 -5.84 -2.21
C PRO A 92 -6.88 -5.71 -2.00
N VAL A 93 -6.17 -5.10 -2.95
CA VAL A 93 -4.73 -4.85 -2.79
C VAL A 93 -4.50 -3.80 -1.71
N LEU A 94 -5.27 -2.71 -1.72
CA LEU A 94 -5.26 -1.72 -0.63
C LEU A 94 -5.57 -2.37 0.73
N TRP A 95 -6.52 -3.30 0.76
CA TRP A 95 -6.96 -3.98 1.98
C TRP A 95 -5.81 -4.77 2.61
N VAL A 96 -5.11 -5.58 1.81
CA VAL A 96 -3.94 -6.35 2.27
C VAL A 96 -2.82 -5.40 2.75
N LEU A 97 -2.58 -4.30 2.03
CA LEU A 97 -1.54 -3.34 2.42
C LEU A 97 -1.85 -2.62 3.72
N CYS A 98 -3.11 -2.18 3.91
CA CYS A 98 -3.56 -1.54 5.13
C CYS A 98 -3.55 -2.49 6.34
N GLN A 99 -3.58 -3.81 6.13
CA GLN A 99 -3.37 -4.78 7.21
C GLN A 99 -1.89 -4.93 7.60
N CYS A 100 -0.97 -4.85 6.64
CA CYS A 100 0.46 -5.07 6.88
C CYS A 100 1.22 -3.81 7.30
N VAL A 101 0.68 -2.61 7.03
CA VAL A 101 1.35 -1.34 7.29
C VAL A 101 0.42 -0.36 7.99
N LEU A 102 0.94 0.35 8.99
CA LEU A 102 0.26 1.51 9.56
C LEU A 102 0.19 2.60 8.48
N CYS A 103 -0.98 2.76 7.90
CA CYS A 103 -1.26 3.83 6.95
C CYS A 103 -1.76 5.07 7.71
N PRO A 104 -1.00 6.18 7.75
CA PRO A 104 -1.46 7.41 8.39
C PRO A 104 -2.64 8.01 7.62
N PRO A 105 -3.66 8.62 8.26
CA PRO A 105 -4.92 9.02 7.61
C PRO A 105 -4.73 9.90 6.35
N ASP A 106 -3.65 10.68 6.30
CA ASP A 106 -3.32 11.55 5.17
C ASP A 106 -2.70 10.82 3.98
N TRP A 107 -2.36 9.53 4.10
CA TRP A 107 -1.52 8.83 3.13
C TRP A 107 -2.14 8.78 1.73
N ILE A 108 -3.45 8.58 1.65
CA ILE A 108 -4.23 8.55 0.41
C ILE A 108 -4.38 9.96 -0.17
N SER A 109 -4.55 10.94 0.72
CA SER A 109 -4.64 12.35 0.34
C SER A 109 -3.31 12.89 -0.18
N ARG A 110 -2.18 12.40 0.35
CA ARG A 110 -0.80 12.75 -0.05
C ARG A 110 -0.32 12.00 -1.27
N SER A 111 -0.85 10.80 -1.54
CA SER A 111 -0.75 10.22 -2.87
C SER A 111 -1.61 11.06 -3.81
N SER A 112 -1.05 12.16 -4.30
CA SER A 112 -1.61 13.00 -5.37
C SER A 112 -2.19 12.14 -6.48
N GLY A 113 -1.52 11.03 -6.78
CA GLY A 113 -1.96 10.04 -7.73
C GLY A 113 -3.26 9.29 -7.42
N PHE A 114 -3.81 9.25 -6.20
CA PHE A 114 -5.09 8.56 -5.91
C PHE A 114 -6.31 9.44 -6.21
N ASN A 115 -6.20 10.74 -5.95
CA ASN A 115 -7.20 11.73 -6.38
C ASN A 115 -7.06 12.03 -7.88
N ASP A 116 -5.83 11.99 -8.40
CA ASP A 116 -5.50 12.07 -9.83
C ASP A 116 -5.48 10.69 -10.50
N PHE A 117 -5.94 9.63 -9.84
CA PHE A 117 -5.89 8.27 -10.36
C PHE A 117 -6.84 8.22 -11.55
N PRO A 118 -6.30 8.18 -12.77
CA PRO A 118 -7.06 8.58 -13.91
C PRO A 118 -7.82 7.35 -14.35
N PHE A 119 -9.10 7.32 -14.06
CA PHE A 119 -9.92 7.14 -15.23
C PHE A 119 -9.96 8.48 -15.93
N PRO A 120 -9.54 8.58 -17.21
CA PRO A 120 -9.79 9.76 -18.00
C PRO A 120 -11.31 9.77 -18.17
N LEU A 121 -12.03 10.32 -17.19
CA LEU A 121 -13.31 10.90 -17.49
C LEU A 121 -12.98 11.99 -18.51
N PRO A 122 -13.56 11.93 -19.72
CA PRO A 122 -13.41 13.04 -20.64
C PRO A 122 -13.82 14.30 -19.88
N VAL A 123 -12.87 15.22 -19.76
CA VAL A 123 -12.80 16.40 -18.89
C VAL A 123 -13.92 17.43 -19.17
N GLN A 124 -15.02 17.06 -19.81
CA GLN A 124 -16.02 18.02 -20.28
C GLN A 124 -17.42 17.88 -19.70
N VAL A 125 -17.72 16.90 -18.84
CA VAL A 125 -19.05 16.84 -18.22
C VAL A 125 -18.95 16.62 -16.71
N HIS A 126 -19.17 17.74 -16.00
CA HIS A 126 -19.51 17.85 -14.57
C HIS A 126 -18.39 17.67 -13.55
N GLN A 127 -17.61 18.75 -13.43
CA GLN A 127 -16.96 19.13 -12.18
C GLN A 127 -18.01 19.34 -11.08
N ARG A 128 -17.74 18.80 -9.88
CA ARG A 128 -18.40 19.03 -8.56
C ARG A 128 -19.55 18.13 -8.10
N SER A 129 -20.32 17.44 -8.94
CA SER A 129 -21.48 16.63 -8.46
C SER A 129 -21.27 15.11 -8.44
N THR A 130 -20.21 14.59 -9.06
CA THR A 130 -20.04 13.15 -9.32
C THR A 130 -19.36 12.39 -8.18
N GLN A 131 -18.52 13.06 -7.38
CA GLN A 131 -17.78 12.38 -6.30
C GLN A 131 -18.73 11.80 -5.22
N SER A 132 -19.83 12.49 -4.89
CA SER A 132 -20.80 11.98 -3.92
C SER A 132 -21.57 10.76 -4.43
N LEU A 133 -21.87 10.70 -5.74
CA LEU A 133 -22.57 9.56 -6.37
C LEU A 133 -21.73 8.29 -6.37
N VAL A 134 -20.39 8.43 -6.42
CA VAL A 134 -19.45 7.30 -6.41
C VAL A 134 -19.52 6.55 -5.07
N PHE A 135 -19.57 7.28 -3.94
CA PHE A 135 -19.64 6.71 -2.59
C PHE A 135 -21.07 6.40 -2.13
N LEU A 136 -22.09 6.94 -2.80
CA LEU A 136 -23.49 6.70 -2.47
C LEU A 136 -23.84 5.21 -2.73
N PRO A 137 -24.59 4.52 -1.84
CA PRO A 137 -24.98 3.13 -2.05
C PRO A 137 -25.78 2.92 -3.34
N ALA A 138 -25.64 1.73 -3.95
CA ALA A 138 -26.41 1.34 -5.14
C ALA A 138 -27.93 1.42 -4.92
N SER A 139 -28.40 1.20 -3.69
CA SER A 139 -29.82 1.34 -3.31
C SER A 139 -30.35 2.77 -3.40
N LYS A 140 -29.47 3.77 -3.42
CA LYS A 140 -29.80 5.20 -3.57
C LYS A 140 -29.39 5.75 -4.94
N GLY A 141 -29.10 4.87 -5.91
CA GLY A 141 -28.69 5.27 -7.27
C GLY A 141 -27.22 5.64 -7.40
N GLY A 142 -26.39 5.32 -6.41
CA GLY A 142 -24.94 5.53 -6.47
C GLY A 142 -24.15 4.29 -6.88
N LEU A 143 -22.82 4.36 -6.80
CA LEU A 143 -21.90 3.28 -7.23
C LEU A 143 -21.36 2.46 -6.04
N GLY A 144 -21.65 2.86 -4.80
CA GLY A 144 -21.43 2.07 -3.60
C GLY A 144 -19.97 1.84 -3.22
N LEU A 145 -19.05 2.70 -3.66
CA LEU A 145 -17.66 2.61 -3.20
C LEU A 145 -17.55 2.98 -1.74
N THR A 146 -16.84 2.16 -0.96
CA THR A 146 -16.49 2.50 0.42
C THR A 146 -15.49 3.67 0.39
N SER A 147 -15.70 4.67 1.26
CA SER A 147 -14.71 5.73 1.40
C SER A 147 -13.41 5.13 1.91
N THR A 148 -12.30 5.62 1.39
CA THR A 148 -10.97 5.15 1.79
C THR A 148 -10.69 5.37 3.27
N SER A 149 -11.19 6.46 3.85
CA SER A 149 -11.12 6.72 5.29
C SER A 149 -11.88 5.67 6.11
N ALA A 150 -13.10 5.31 5.71
CA ALA A 150 -13.88 4.27 6.39
C ALA A 150 -13.22 2.90 6.26
N MET A 151 -12.62 2.61 5.11
CA MET A 151 -11.85 1.38 4.89
C MET A 151 -10.64 1.31 5.83
N VAL A 152 -9.80 2.36 5.88
CA VAL A 152 -8.64 2.39 6.78
C VAL A 152 -9.07 2.26 8.24
N GLN A 153 -10.12 2.97 8.65
CA GLN A 153 -10.67 2.89 10.00
C GLN A 153 -11.22 1.50 10.34
N SER A 154 -11.87 0.82 9.39
CA SER A 154 -12.39 -0.54 9.59
C SER A 154 -11.28 -1.61 9.72
N LEU A 155 -10.13 -1.35 9.09
CA LEU A 155 -9.01 -2.27 9.01
C LEU A 155 -8.02 -2.10 10.16
N GLN A 156 -7.79 -0.86 10.56
CA GLN A 156 -6.95 -0.51 11.70
C GLN A 156 -7.81 -0.58 12.96
N LEU A 157 -8.26 -1.78 13.33
CA LEU A 157 -8.87 -2.04 14.64
C LEU A 157 -7.87 -1.63 15.73
N HIS A 158 -8.09 -0.45 16.33
CA HIS A 158 -7.36 0.09 17.48
C HIS A 158 -5.87 -0.31 17.54
N MET A 159 -5.05 0.20 16.62
CA MET A 159 -3.59 0.32 16.87
C MET A 159 -3.31 1.59 17.70
N LEU A 160 -4.01 1.72 18.83
CA LEU A 160 -3.77 2.68 19.91
C LEU A 160 -3.78 1.91 21.23
#